data_AF-A0A838J982-F1
#
_entry.id   AF-A0A838J982-F1
#
_cell.length_a   1.000
_cell.length_b   1.000
_cell.length_c   1.000
_cell.angle_alpha   90.00
_cell.angle_beta   90.00
_cell.angle_gamma   90.00
#
_symmetry.space_group_name_H-M   'P 1'
#
loop_
_entity.id
_entity.type
_entity.pdbx_description
1 polymer ?
#
loop_
_entity_poly.entity_id
_entity_poly.type
_entity_poly.pdbx_seq_one_letter_code
_entity_poly.pdbx_strand_id
1 'polypeptide(L)'
;NYVAWLQDVNEHAEYLGVLPVANGKVSYLYPGNAGHDNLLSFAKGILITTESAEATPKNPSDHIIYQAAYDATVLPSLKNLLYSTPGLPEKQAVTATMFENIKSINDKAASIVDSLQSTRDTGLAQRQATRIIELIDGSTYARSSGDLPAKLAGRIDAKIGLLSSPGQTGYIDLLDTQLDALKAHAANNAGLLQHIANAKSAVVDLHDWVQKMRTYDVQILKAAHLTDPTITAIALQLKQEAANSYTGRTIPPDSSPRPTLGSAGAYQAYTETQYMAALNLK
;
A
#
# COMPACT_ATOMS: atom_id res chain seq x y z
N ASN A 1 -32.68 -19.75 -1.12
CA ASN A 1 -31.87 -18.56 -0.78
C ASN A 1 -30.50 -18.68 -1.42
N TYR A 2 -29.99 -17.62 -2.05
CA TYR A 2 -28.57 -17.60 -2.46
C TYR A 2 -27.71 -17.38 -1.23
N VAL A 3 -26.71 -18.22 -1.02
CA VAL A 3 -25.83 -18.16 0.16
C VAL A 3 -24.39 -18.08 -0.31
N ALA A 4 -23.61 -17.18 0.30
CA ALA A 4 -22.18 -17.08 0.04
C ALA A 4 -21.37 -17.84 1.09
N TRP A 5 -20.25 -18.39 0.62
CA TRP A 5 -19.30 -19.12 1.44
C TRP A 5 -17.87 -18.69 1.09
N LEU A 6 -17.00 -18.57 2.10
CA LEU A 6 -15.55 -18.53 1.88
C LEU A 6 -15.01 -19.94 1.93
N GLN A 7 -14.20 -20.31 0.93
CA GLN A 7 -13.53 -21.60 0.92
C GLN A 7 -12.10 -21.44 1.43
N ASP A 8 -11.72 -22.22 2.44
CA ASP A 8 -10.38 -22.24 3.00
C ASP A 8 -9.42 -23.16 2.20
N VAL A 9 -8.13 -23.15 2.56
CA VAL A 9 -7.13 -24.00 1.90
C VAL A 9 -7.42 -25.51 2.00
N ASN A 10 -8.16 -25.95 3.01
CA ASN A 10 -8.54 -27.35 3.25
C ASN A 10 -9.91 -27.72 2.63
N GLU A 11 -10.47 -26.86 1.78
CA GLU A 11 -11.81 -27.02 1.18
C GLU A 11 -12.97 -26.86 2.17
N HIS A 12 -12.73 -26.41 3.40
CA HIS A 12 -13.82 -26.07 4.31
C HIS A 12 -14.50 -24.78 3.86
N ALA A 13 -15.82 -24.75 3.95
CA ALA A 13 -16.63 -23.62 3.55
C ALA A 13 -17.20 -22.90 4.79
N GLU A 14 -16.77 -21.65 5.00
CA GLU A 14 -17.30 -20.77 6.04
C GLU A 14 -18.52 -20.03 5.53
N TYR A 15 -19.64 -20.16 6.22
CA TYR A 15 -20.91 -19.49 5.91
C TYR A 15 -20.76 -17.97 6.06
N LEU A 16 -21.01 -17.21 4.99
CA LEU A 16 -21.00 -15.75 5.03
C LEU A 16 -22.37 -15.14 5.26
N GLY A 17 -23.44 -15.83 4.87
CA GLY A 17 -24.78 -15.27 4.92
C GLY A 17 -25.60 -15.48 3.65
N VAL A 18 -26.90 -15.23 3.78
CA VAL A 18 -27.81 -15.10 2.64
C VAL A 18 -27.47 -13.82 1.90
N LEU A 19 -27.31 -13.91 0.58
CA LEU A 19 -27.02 -12.78 -0.28
C LEU A 19 -28.29 -11.96 -0.54
N PRO A 20 -28.26 -10.62 -0.34
CA PRO A 20 -29.39 -9.76 -0.65
C PRO A 20 -29.45 -9.53 -2.16
N VAL A 21 -30.18 -10.39 -2.87
CA VAL A 21 -30.38 -10.25 -4.32
C VAL A 21 -31.42 -9.17 -4.61
N ALA A 22 -30.99 -8.10 -5.29
CA ALA A 22 -31.86 -7.03 -5.76
C ALA A 22 -31.65 -6.83 -7.27
N ASN A 23 -32.74 -6.95 -8.05
CA ASN A 23 -32.70 -6.79 -9.51
C ASN A 23 -31.64 -7.67 -10.21
N GLY A 24 -31.47 -8.90 -9.74
CA GLY A 24 -30.48 -9.85 -10.28
C GLY A 24 -29.03 -9.49 -9.95
N LYS A 25 -28.78 -8.56 -9.03
CA LYS A 25 -27.45 -8.17 -8.58
C LYS A 25 -27.31 -8.35 -7.07
N VAL A 26 -26.08 -8.56 -6.63
CA VAL A 26 -25.70 -8.61 -5.22
C VAL A 26 -24.57 -7.62 -5.00
N SER A 27 -24.69 -6.81 -3.95
CA SER A 27 -23.56 -6.09 -3.36
C SER A 27 -23.47 -6.57 -1.92
N TYR A 28 -22.34 -7.20 -1.59
CA TYR A 28 -22.11 -7.80 -0.29
C TYR A 28 -20.72 -7.41 0.19
N LEU A 29 -20.66 -6.89 1.41
CA LEU A 29 -19.41 -6.60 2.11
C LEU A 29 -19.33 -7.55 3.29
N TYR A 30 -18.29 -8.39 3.32
CA TYR A 30 -18.01 -9.22 4.47
C TYR A 30 -17.63 -8.32 5.67
N PRO A 31 -18.35 -8.39 6.81
CA PRO A 31 -18.09 -7.52 7.95
C PRO A 31 -16.78 -7.86 8.70
N GLY A 32 -16.10 -8.94 8.33
CA GLY A 32 -14.96 -9.47 9.06
C GLY A 32 -15.37 -10.49 10.12
N ASN A 33 -14.37 -11.12 10.73
CA ASN A 33 -14.54 -11.93 11.94
C ASN A 33 -14.10 -11.12 13.18
N ALA A 34 -14.26 -11.70 14.36
CA ALA A 34 -13.87 -11.04 15.63
C ALA A 34 -12.38 -10.70 15.71
N GLY A 35 -11.51 -11.40 14.96
CA GLY A 35 -10.08 -11.13 14.87
C GLY A 35 -9.69 -10.11 13.80
N HIS A 36 -10.64 -9.65 12.98
CA HIS A 36 -10.38 -8.86 11.77
C HIS A 36 -9.30 -9.47 10.88
N ASP A 37 -9.32 -10.81 10.74
CA ASP A 37 -8.30 -11.52 9.98
C ASP A 37 -8.32 -11.12 8.51
N ASN A 38 -7.12 -11.03 7.92
CA ASN A 38 -6.98 -10.81 6.48
C ASN A 38 -7.52 -12.04 5.72
N LEU A 39 -8.47 -11.82 4.80
CA LEU A 39 -9.10 -12.91 4.03
C LEU A 39 -8.08 -13.78 3.28
N LEU A 40 -7.01 -13.19 2.73
CA LEU A 40 -5.96 -13.94 2.03
C LEU A 40 -5.15 -14.85 2.97
N SER A 41 -5.22 -14.66 4.28
CA SER A 41 -4.52 -15.54 5.21
C SER A 41 -5.11 -16.95 5.23
N PHE A 42 -6.44 -17.09 5.09
CA PHE A 42 -7.13 -18.38 5.22
C PHE A 42 -7.97 -18.77 3.99
N ALA A 43 -8.56 -17.81 3.28
CA ALA A 43 -9.41 -18.08 2.13
C ALA A 43 -8.58 -18.33 0.85
N LYS A 44 -9.06 -19.26 0.03
CA LYS A 44 -8.58 -19.49 -1.34
C LYS A 44 -9.65 -19.23 -2.41
N GLY A 45 -10.91 -19.10 -2.02
CA GLY A 45 -12.02 -18.97 -2.96
C GLY A 45 -13.33 -18.58 -2.32
N ILE A 46 -14.34 -18.41 -3.17
CA ILE A 46 -15.71 -18.05 -2.82
C ILE A 46 -16.65 -18.99 -3.58
N LEU A 47 -17.69 -19.45 -2.90
CA LEU A 47 -18.77 -20.25 -3.45
C LEU A 47 -20.10 -19.54 -3.23
N ILE A 48 -21.01 -19.61 -4.20
CA ILE A 48 -22.40 -19.21 -4.05
C ILE A 48 -23.28 -20.42 -4.35
N THR A 49 -24.09 -20.83 -3.38
CA THR A 49 -25.01 -21.96 -3.49
C THR A 49 -26.46 -21.53 -3.37
N THR A 50 -27.39 -22.42 -3.72
CA THR A 50 -28.81 -22.27 -3.40
C THR A 50 -29.19 -23.17 -2.24
N GLU A 51 -29.54 -22.56 -1.11
CA GLU A 51 -29.93 -23.26 0.11
C GLU A 51 -31.45 -23.17 0.34
N SER A 52 -32.02 -24.15 1.04
CA SER A 52 -33.42 -24.10 1.48
C SER A 52 -33.63 -22.96 2.49
N ALA A 53 -34.89 -22.56 2.73
CA ALA A 53 -35.22 -21.44 3.62
C ALA A 53 -35.10 -21.77 5.12
N GLU A 54 -34.66 -22.97 5.47
CA GLU A 54 -34.51 -23.42 6.85
C GLU A 54 -33.18 -22.93 7.46
N ALA A 55 -32.99 -23.18 8.75
CA ALA A 55 -31.93 -22.62 9.61
C ALA A 55 -30.53 -22.52 8.98
N THR A 56 -29.71 -21.59 9.47
CA THR A 56 -28.33 -21.31 9.03
C THR A 56 -27.58 -22.60 8.66
N PRO A 57 -27.32 -22.85 7.36
CA PRO A 57 -26.74 -24.10 6.91
C PRO A 57 -25.31 -24.21 7.44
N LYS A 58 -24.95 -25.43 7.87
CA LYS A 58 -23.61 -25.71 8.41
C LYS A 58 -22.57 -26.01 7.32
N ASN A 59 -23.03 -26.45 6.15
CA ASN A 59 -22.22 -26.77 4.99
C ASN A 59 -22.94 -26.29 3.73
N PRO A 60 -22.20 -25.94 2.65
CA PRO A 60 -22.80 -25.67 1.35
C PRO A 60 -23.50 -26.93 0.82
N SER A 61 -24.64 -26.73 0.16
CA SER A 61 -25.27 -27.75 -0.67
C SER A 61 -24.45 -28.06 -1.92
N ASP A 62 -24.75 -29.19 -2.56
CA ASP A 62 -24.13 -29.58 -3.84
C ASP A 62 -24.58 -28.69 -5.02
N HIS A 63 -25.53 -27.77 -4.80
CA HIS A 63 -26.06 -26.86 -5.82
C HIS A 63 -25.26 -25.54 -5.86
N ILE A 64 -24.04 -25.62 -6.38
CA ILE A 64 -23.15 -24.48 -6.61
C ILE A 64 -23.60 -23.73 -7.88
N ILE A 65 -23.95 -22.45 -7.73
CA ILE A 65 -24.37 -21.57 -8.83
C ILE A 65 -23.19 -20.75 -9.37
N TYR A 66 -22.34 -20.26 -8.47
CA TYR A 66 -21.13 -19.55 -8.84
C TYR A 66 -19.96 -19.99 -7.98
N GLN A 67 -18.77 -20.03 -8.58
CA GLN A 67 -17.55 -20.26 -7.84
C GLN A 67 -16.37 -19.47 -8.42
N ALA A 68 -15.43 -19.14 -7.55
CA ALA A 68 -14.11 -18.68 -7.96
C ALA A 68 -13.07 -19.08 -6.92
N ALA A 69 -11.89 -19.45 -7.39
CA ALA A 69 -10.75 -19.73 -6.55
C ALA A 69 -9.49 -19.12 -7.16
N TYR A 70 -8.52 -18.79 -6.33
CA TYR A 70 -7.20 -18.41 -6.81
C TYR A 70 -6.49 -19.62 -7.41
N ASP A 71 -5.71 -19.36 -8.46
CA ASP A 71 -4.76 -20.35 -8.94
C ASP A 71 -3.74 -20.68 -7.84
N ALA A 72 -3.50 -21.98 -7.61
CA ALA A 72 -2.62 -22.47 -6.56
C ALA A 72 -1.17 -21.96 -6.69
N THR A 73 -0.73 -21.61 -7.89
CA THR A 73 0.59 -21.04 -8.17
C THR A 73 0.62 -19.52 -7.93
N VAL A 74 -0.51 -18.84 -8.03
CA VAL A 74 -0.63 -17.37 -7.87
C VAL A 74 -0.85 -16.97 -6.42
N LEU A 75 -1.65 -17.75 -5.68
CA LEU A 75 -2.05 -17.43 -4.31
C LEU A 75 -0.87 -17.16 -3.36
N PRO A 76 0.24 -17.94 -3.36
CA PRO A 76 1.38 -17.65 -2.49
C PRO A 76 1.98 -16.26 -2.73
N SER A 77 2.13 -15.85 -3.98
CA SER A 77 2.65 -14.53 -4.35
C SER A 77 1.70 -13.40 -3.95
N LEU A 78 0.38 -13.60 -4.09
CA LEU A 78 -0.62 -12.65 -3.59
C LEU A 78 -0.54 -12.49 -2.07
N LYS A 79 -0.37 -13.59 -1.31
CA LYS A 79 -0.18 -13.53 0.15
C LYS A 79 1.08 -12.76 0.51
N ASN A 80 2.17 -12.95 -0.21
CA ASN A 80 3.40 -12.19 0.01
C ASN A 80 3.20 -10.69 -0.28
N LEU A 81 2.40 -10.34 -1.28
CA LEU A 81 2.18 -8.93 -1.66
C LEU A 81 1.21 -8.18 -0.71
N LEU A 82 0.14 -8.85 -0.28
CA LEU A 82 -1.05 -8.22 0.32
C LEU A 82 -1.32 -8.63 1.77
N TYR A 83 -0.59 -9.60 2.30
CA TYR A 83 -0.77 -10.06 3.67
C TYR A 83 0.54 -10.06 4.45
N SER A 84 1.53 -10.87 4.06
CA SER A 84 2.75 -11.08 4.84
C SER A 84 3.96 -11.15 3.92
N THR A 85 4.58 -10.01 3.67
CA THR A 85 5.73 -9.94 2.77
C THR A 85 6.98 -10.50 3.43
N PRO A 86 7.68 -11.46 2.78
CA PRO A 86 8.98 -11.94 3.26
C PRO A 86 9.96 -10.78 3.45
N GLY A 87 10.63 -10.75 4.60
CA GLY A 87 11.58 -9.69 4.97
C GLY A 87 10.97 -8.51 5.72
N LEU A 88 9.64 -8.44 5.88
CA LEU A 88 8.99 -7.46 6.75
C LEU A 88 8.65 -8.07 8.13
N PRO A 89 8.67 -7.26 9.21
CA PRO A 89 8.23 -7.71 10.53
C PRO A 89 6.72 -7.95 10.60
N GLU A 90 6.28 -8.72 11.61
CA GLU A 90 4.88 -8.77 12.09
C GLU A 90 3.80 -9.07 11.03
N LYS A 91 4.12 -9.87 10.00
CA LYS A 91 3.18 -10.18 8.90
C LYS A 91 2.61 -8.91 8.26
N GLN A 92 3.47 -7.93 7.99
CA GLN A 92 3.08 -6.73 7.27
C GLN A 92 3.01 -6.99 5.76
N ALA A 93 2.08 -6.31 5.09
CA ALA A 93 2.01 -6.25 3.64
C ALA A 93 2.78 -5.04 3.13
N VAL A 94 3.72 -5.26 2.21
CA VAL A 94 4.58 -4.20 1.63
C VAL A 94 3.76 -3.05 1.04
N THR A 95 2.67 -3.37 0.34
CA THR A 95 1.79 -2.40 -0.31
C THR A 95 1.10 -1.47 0.68
N ALA A 96 0.48 -2.05 1.72
CA ALA A 96 -0.25 -1.29 2.73
C ALA A 96 0.70 -0.44 3.59
N THR A 97 1.82 -1.00 4.06
CA THR A 97 2.77 -0.27 4.89
C THR A 97 3.46 0.85 4.11
N MET A 98 3.84 0.62 2.84
CA MET A 98 4.39 1.66 1.97
C MET A 98 3.39 2.82 1.78
N PHE A 99 2.12 2.50 1.52
CA PHE A 99 1.06 3.50 1.34
C PHE A 99 0.88 4.37 2.60
N GLU A 100 0.80 3.76 3.79
CA GLU A 100 0.65 4.50 5.04
C GLU A 100 1.90 5.33 5.38
N ASN A 101 3.10 4.84 5.07
CA ASN A 101 4.33 5.61 5.26
C ASN A 101 4.36 6.86 4.35
N ILE A 102 3.98 6.74 3.08
CA ILE A 102 3.95 7.86 2.14
C ILE A 102 2.86 8.87 2.53
N LYS A 103 1.67 8.40 2.91
CA LYS A 103 0.60 9.25 3.46
C LYS A 103 1.06 10.03 4.69
N SER A 104 1.74 9.33 5.61
CA SER A 104 2.32 9.90 6.82
C SER A 104 3.39 10.96 6.52
N ILE A 105 4.18 10.79 5.45
CA ILE A 105 5.13 11.81 4.95
C ILE A 105 4.38 13.02 4.38
N ASN A 106 3.32 12.81 3.58
CA ASN A 106 2.52 13.89 3.01
C ASN A 106 1.94 14.81 4.10
N ASP A 107 1.39 14.24 5.17
CA ASP A 107 0.88 14.99 6.32
C ASP A 107 2.00 15.79 7.02
N LYS A 108 3.19 15.19 7.15
CA LYS A 108 4.35 15.83 7.79
C LYS A 108 4.92 16.95 6.94
N ALA A 109 5.01 16.77 5.63
CA ALA A 109 5.49 17.78 4.70
C ALA A 109 4.57 19.02 4.70
N ALA A 110 3.25 18.81 4.75
CA ALA A 110 2.29 19.89 4.97
C ALA A 110 2.53 20.59 6.31
N SER A 111 2.71 19.83 7.40
CA SER A 111 3.02 20.38 8.72
C SER A 111 4.32 21.20 8.77
N ILE A 112 5.35 20.83 8.00
CA ILE A 112 6.59 21.63 7.88
C ILE A 112 6.27 23.00 7.27
N VAL A 113 5.57 23.03 6.13
CA VAL A 113 5.23 24.29 5.44
C VAL A 113 4.42 25.21 6.35
N ASP A 114 3.38 24.68 7.00
CA ASP A 114 2.54 25.44 7.92
C ASP A 114 3.36 25.98 9.12
N SER A 115 4.30 25.18 9.60
CA SER A 115 5.19 25.57 10.70
C SER A 115 6.15 26.70 10.31
N LEU A 116 6.67 26.70 9.09
CA LEU A 116 7.62 27.72 8.63
C LEU A 116 6.93 29.03 8.21
N GLN A 117 5.74 28.95 7.63
CA GLN A 117 5.01 30.09 7.07
C GLN A 117 4.04 30.73 8.07
N SER A 118 3.26 29.92 8.77
CA SER A 118 2.09 30.38 9.54
C SER A 118 2.40 30.50 11.02
N THR A 119 2.83 29.41 11.66
CA THR A 119 3.02 29.39 13.13
C THR A 119 4.41 29.82 13.57
N ARG A 120 5.38 29.80 12.65
CA ARG A 120 6.82 30.04 12.91
C ARG A 120 7.42 29.06 13.94
N ASP A 121 6.82 27.89 14.13
CA ASP A 121 7.33 26.83 14.99
C ASP A 121 8.43 26.02 14.28
N THR A 122 9.64 26.56 14.26
CA THR A 122 10.81 25.89 13.67
C THR A 122 11.16 24.58 14.38
N GLY A 123 10.80 24.44 15.66
CA GLY A 123 10.97 23.21 16.41
C GLY A 123 10.06 22.09 15.89
N LEU A 124 8.80 22.39 15.59
CA LEU A 124 7.89 21.43 14.96
C LEU A 124 8.35 21.07 13.55
N ALA A 125 8.71 22.06 12.73
CA ALA A 125 9.24 21.82 11.39
C ALA A 125 10.42 20.82 11.42
N GLN A 126 11.38 21.02 12.33
CA GLN A 126 12.51 20.11 12.51
C GLN A 126 12.10 18.71 12.96
N ARG A 127 11.13 18.58 13.87
CA ARG A 127 10.62 17.28 14.32
C ARG A 127 9.94 16.52 13.20
N GLN A 128 9.18 17.19 12.34
CA GLN A 128 8.53 16.56 11.20
C GLN A 128 9.53 16.15 10.14
N ALA A 129 10.51 17.00 9.83
CA ALA A 129 11.60 16.65 8.92
C ALA A 129 12.37 15.41 9.43
N THR A 130 12.68 15.36 10.73
CA THR A 130 13.36 14.18 11.31
C THR A 130 12.54 12.88 11.10
N ARG A 131 11.21 12.95 11.23
CA ARG A 131 10.35 11.78 10.98
C ARG A 131 10.31 11.40 9.50
N ILE A 132 10.38 12.37 8.58
CA ILE A 132 10.38 12.11 7.14
C ILE A 132 11.65 11.36 6.75
N ILE A 133 12.84 11.85 7.12
CA ILE A 133 14.09 11.11 6.81
C ILE A 133 14.09 9.71 7.42
N GLU A 134 13.57 9.54 8.65
CA GLU A 134 13.47 8.22 9.30
C GLU A 134 12.51 7.27 8.56
N LEU A 135 11.40 7.76 8.00
CA LEU A 135 10.48 6.95 7.18
C LEU A 135 11.09 6.61 5.81
N ILE A 136 11.86 7.52 5.22
CA ILE A 136 12.47 7.32 3.91
C ILE A 136 13.64 6.32 3.99
N ASP A 137 14.53 6.49 4.96
CA ASP A 137 15.78 5.72 5.06
C ASP A 137 15.70 4.53 6.01
N GLY A 138 14.74 4.53 6.92
CA GLY A 138 14.79 3.75 8.15
C GLY A 138 15.67 4.45 9.20
N SER A 139 15.28 4.35 10.47
CA SER A 139 15.89 5.13 11.57
C SER A 139 17.38 4.87 11.75
N THR A 140 17.84 3.62 11.55
CA THR A 140 19.26 3.26 11.66
C THR A 140 20.09 3.93 10.57
N TYR A 141 19.65 3.88 9.31
CA TYR A 141 20.41 4.45 8.20
C TYR A 141 20.31 5.97 8.15
N ALA A 142 19.15 6.56 8.47
CA ALA A 142 19.00 8.00 8.64
C ALA A 142 20.06 8.57 9.60
N ARG A 143 20.33 7.83 10.70
CA ARG A 143 21.35 8.19 11.69
C ARG A 143 22.78 7.98 11.17
N SER A 144 23.09 6.81 10.60
CA SER A 144 24.46 6.43 10.25
C SER A 144 24.98 7.11 8.98
N SER A 145 24.10 7.51 8.06
CA SER A 145 24.44 8.27 6.85
C SER A 145 24.98 9.68 7.13
N GLY A 146 24.72 10.22 8.33
CA GLY A 146 25.05 11.61 8.67
C GLY A 146 24.06 12.63 8.09
N ASP A 147 22.96 12.18 7.48
CA ASP A 147 21.91 13.05 6.95
C ASP A 147 20.94 13.52 8.03
N LEU A 148 20.69 12.71 9.07
CA LEU A 148 20.11 13.17 10.33
C LEU A 148 21.22 13.74 11.24
N PRO A 149 21.26 15.06 11.52
CA PRO A 149 22.31 15.63 12.37
C PRO A 149 22.34 15.00 13.76
N ALA A 150 23.54 14.67 14.26
CA ALA A 150 23.72 13.94 15.53
C ALA A 150 23.06 14.62 16.76
N LYS A 151 22.96 15.96 16.73
CA LYS A 151 22.29 16.77 17.76
C LYS A 151 20.77 16.56 17.84
N LEU A 152 20.17 15.97 16.80
CA LEU A 152 18.74 15.70 16.75
C LEU A 152 18.48 14.28 17.23
N ALA A 153 17.60 14.16 18.24
CA ALA A 153 17.09 12.87 18.67
C ALA A 153 16.17 12.29 17.59
N GLY A 154 16.25 10.97 17.41
CA GLY A 154 15.32 10.25 16.55
C GLY A 154 13.89 10.38 17.07
N ARG A 155 12.92 10.28 16.17
CA ARG A 155 11.51 10.58 16.48
C ARG A 155 10.61 9.37 16.31
N ILE A 156 11.01 8.42 15.49
CA ILE A 156 10.34 7.14 15.28
C ILE A 156 11.36 6.00 15.22
N ASP A 157 10.87 4.77 15.33
CA ASP A 157 11.65 3.55 15.18
C ASP A 157 11.24 2.81 13.90
N ALA A 158 11.52 3.42 12.75
CA ALA A 158 11.27 2.83 11.44
C ALA A 158 12.38 1.81 11.14
N LYS A 159 12.04 0.51 11.19
CA LYS A 159 13.00 -0.57 10.93
C LYS A 159 13.43 -0.64 9.47
N ILE A 160 12.54 -0.30 8.56
CA ILE A 160 12.73 -0.36 7.12
C ILE A 160 12.32 1.00 6.53
N GLY A 161 13.12 1.51 5.62
CA GLY A 161 12.84 2.74 4.87
C GLY A 161 12.00 2.48 3.63
N LEU A 162 11.39 3.53 3.09
CA LEU A 162 10.81 3.49 1.74
C LEU A 162 11.88 3.17 0.69
N LEU A 163 13.06 3.78 0.82
CA LEU A 163 14.23 3.53 -0.02
C LEU A 163 15.13 2.46 0.58
N SER A 164 15.81 1.70 -0.28
CA SER A 164 16.84 0.76 0.13
C SER A 164 18.05 1.47 0.72
N SER A 165 18.64 0.87 1.74
CA SER A 165 19.90 1.29 2.36
C SER A 165 20.91 0.15 2.31
N PRO A 166 22.22 0.40 2.56
CA PRO A 166 23.23 -0.65 2.51
C PRO A 166 22.87 -1.84 3.41
N GLY A 167 22.64 -3.01 2.79
CA GLY A 167 22.28 -4.25 3.48
C GLY A 167 20.82 -4.40 3.87
N GLN A 168 19.94 -3.45 3.52
CA GLN A 168 18.51 -3.50 3.83
C GLN A 168 17.67 -3.02 2.64
N THR A 169 16.89 -3.93 2.04
CA THR A 169 15.92 -3.58 0.99
C THR A 169 14.79 -2.73 1.57
N GLY A 170 14.45 -1.64 0.89
CA GLY A 170 13.36 -0.73 1.23
C GLY A 170 12.01 -1.20 0.66
N TYR A 171 10.93 -0.56 1.10
CA TYR A 171 9.56 -0.95 0.71
C TYR A 171 9.32 -0.88 -0.81
N ILE A 172 9.89 0.10 -1.52
CA ILE A 172 9.66 0.28 -2.97
C ILE A 172 10.28 -0.87 -3.77
N ASP A 173 11.54 -1.20 -3.51
CA ASP A 173 12.25 -2.29 -4.19
C ASP A 173 11.68 -3.67 -3.80
N LEU A 174 11.22 -3.79 -2.55
CA LEU A 174 10.55 -5.01 -2.09
C LEU A 174 9.23 -5.21 -2.83
N LEU A 175 8.44 -4.16 -3.03
CA LEU A 175 7.21 -4.21 -3.83
C LEU A 175 7.53 -4.65 -5.27
N ASP A 176 8.54 -4.05 -5.91
CA ASP A 176 8.94 -4.43 -7.27
C ASP A 176 9.30 -5.92 -7.38
N THR A 177 10.07 -6.41 -6.41
CA THR A 177 10.46 -7.82 -6.32
C THR A 177 9.24 -8.74 -6.20
N GLN A 178 8.26 -8.39 -5.37
CA GLN A 178 7.04 -9.20 -5.24
C GLN A 178 6.16 -9.13 -6.49
N LEU A 179 6.12 -8.00 -7.19
CA LEU A 179 5.41 -7.87 -8.46
C LEU A 179 6.03 -8.74 -9.56
N ASP A 180 7.36 -8.83 -9.63
CA ASP A 180 8.05 -9.71 -10.57
C ASP A 180 7.84 -11.19 -10.24
N ALA A 181 7.87 -11.56 -8.96
CA ALA A 181 7.53 -12.91 -8.52
C ALA A 181 6.09 -13.29 -8.90
N LEU A 182 5.12 -12.39 -8.68
CA LEU A 182 3.73 -12.61 -9.07
C LEU A 182 3.58 -12.73 -10.59
N LYS A 183 4.30 -11.90 -11.36
CA LYS A 183 4.30 -11.93 -12.83
C LYS A 183 4.75 -13.28 -13.37
N ALA A 184 5.75 -13.90 -12.75
CA ALA A 184 6.24 -15.23 -13.14
C ALA A 184 5.17 -16.33 -13.02
N HIS A 185 4.16 -16.13 -12.15
CA HIS A 185 3.05 -17.08 -11.93
C HIS A 185 1.75 -16.65 -12.61
N ALA A 186 1.66 -15.45 -13.18
CA ALA A 186 0.44 -14.91 -13.78
C ALA A 186 0.02 -15.62 -15.09
N ALA A 187 0.89 -16.46 -15.67
CA ALA A 187 0.67 -17.17 -16.93
C ALA A 187 0.08 -16.25 -18.02
N ASN A 188 -1.07 -16.61 -18.61
CA ASN A 188 -1.77 -15.83 -19.64
C ASN A 188 -2.93 -14.98 -19.09
N ASN A 189 -2.99 -14.74 -17.77
CA ASN A 189 -4.03 -13.91 -17.18
C ASN A 189 -3.77 -12.42 -17.51
N ALA A 190 -4.34 -11.96 -18.63
CA ALA A 190 -4.15 -10.61 -19.14
C ALA A 190 -4.56 -9.52 -18.13
N GLY A 191 -5.63 -9.74 -17.36
CA GLY A 191 -6.07 -8.79 -16.32
C GLY A 191 -5.04 -8.66 -15.21
N LEU A 192 -4.55 -9.79 -14.69
CA LEU A 192 -3.50 -9.79 -13.66
C LEU A 192 -2.21 -9.14 -14.18
N LEU A 193 -1.78 -9.47 -15.40
CA LEU A 193 -0.61 -8.87 -16.03
C LEU A 193 -0.75 -7.34 -16.21
N GLN A 194 -1.95 -6.85 -16.53
CA GLN A 194 -2.22 -5.42 -16.65
C GLN A 194 -2.10 -4.72 -15.28
N HIS A 195 -2.71 -5.26 -14.23
CA HIS A 195 -2.58 -4.70 -12.88
C HIS A 195 -1.13 -4.69 -12.41
N ILE A 196 -0.34 -5.73 -12.74
CA ILE A 196 1.09 -5.77 -12.41
C ILE A 196 1.85 -4.64 -13.12
N ALA A 197 1.61 -4.46 -14.42
CA ALA A 197 2.27 -3.40 -15.19
C ALA A 197 1.91 -2.00 -14.66
N ASN A 198 0.65 -1.80 -14.29
CA ASN A 198 0.14 -0.58 -13.66
C ASN A 198 0.84 -0.29 -12.33
N ALA A 199 0.94 -1.28 -11.44
CA ALA A 199 1.64 -1.15 -10.17
C ALA A 199 3.14 -0.91 -10.35
N LYS A 200 3.80 -1.54 -11.33
CA LYS A 200 5.22 -1.28 -11.65
C LYS A 200 5.46 0.13 -12.17
N SER A 201 4.49 0.74 -12.87
CA SER A 201 4.60 2.16 -13.26
C SER A 201 4.66 3.06 -12.02
N ALA A 202 3.81 2.78 -11.02
CA ALA A 202 3.85 3.50 -9.75
C ALA A 202 5.16 3.29 -8.98
N VAL A 203 5.73 2.08 -8.98
CA VAL A 203 7.05 1.81 -8.35
C VAL A 203 8.13 2.74 -8.91
N VAL A 204 8.20 2.89 -10.23
CA VAL A 204 9.20 3.75 -10.90
C VAL A 204 9.01 5.22 -10.49
N ASP A 205 7.77 5.71 -10.54
CA ASP A 205 7.45 7.09 -10.17
C ASP A 205 7.74 7.37 -8.68
N LEU A 206 7.37 6.43 -7.80
CA LEU A 206 7.63 6.52 -6.37
C LEU A 206 9.12 6.56 -6.05
N HIS A 207 9.95 5.78 -6.75
CA HIS A 207 11.39 5.83 -6.54
C HIS A 207 11.95 7.23 -6.83
N ASP A 208 11.55 7.86 -7.93
CA ASP A 208 11.98 9.24 -8.28
C ASP A 208 11.49 10.27 -7.25
N TRP A 209 10.19 10.28 -6.93
CA TRP A 209 9.62 11.27 -6.04
C TRP A 209 10.13 11.12 -4.60
N VAL A 210 10.27 9.89 -4.09
CA VAL A 210 10.81 9.64 -2.75
C VAL A 210 12.29 10.01 -2.65
N GLN A 211 13.08 9.78 -3.69
CA GLN A 211 14.47 10.24 -3.74
C GLN A 211 14.55 11.78 -3.65
N LYS A 212 13.68 12.50 -4.38
CA LYS A 212 13.61 13.96 -4.31
C LYS A 212 13.16 14.45 -2.93
N MET A 213 12.14 13.82 -2.35
CA MET A 213 11.71 14.11 -0.97
C MET A 213 12.88 14.01 0.00
N ARG A 214 13.67 12.92 -0.08
CA ARG A 214 14.88 12.75 0.74
C ARG A 214 15.83 13.92 0.58
N THR A 215 16.14 14.30 -0.67
CA THR A 215 17.05 15.41 -0.97
C THR A 215 16.57 16.74 -0.39
N TYR A 216 15.27 17.05 -0.45
CA TYR A 216 14.72 18.26 0.12
C TYR A 216 14.69 18.23 1.64
N ASP A 217 14.31 17.10 2.24
CA ASP A 217 14.24 16.95 3.70
C ASP A 217 15.63 17.09 4.36
N VAL A 218 16.67 16.52 3.75
CA VAL A 218 18.06 16.68 4.22
C VAL A 218 18.50 18.14 4.20
N GLN A 219 18.12 18.92 3.17
CA GLN A 219 18.44 20.35 3.12
C GLN A 219 17.75 21.11 4.25
N ILE A 220 16.50 20.77 4.58
CA ILE A 220 15.77 21.35 5.72
C ILE A 220 16.49 21.00 7.03
N LEU A 221 16.84 19.73 7.24
CA LEU A 221 17.49 19.26 8.47
C LEU A 221 18.88 19.88 8.70
N LYS A 222 19.63 20.13 7.62
CA LYS A 222 20.99 20.70 7.67
C LYS A 222 21.01 22.23 7.62
N ALA A 223 19.86 22.88 7.46
CA ALA A 223 19.77 24.33 7.43
C ALA A 223 20.30 24.97 8.74
N ALA A 224 21.10 26.03 8.61
CA ALA A 224 21.54 26.82 9.75
C ALA A 224 20.36 27.55 10.40
N HIS A 225 19.45 28.08 9.58
CA HIS A 225 18.28 28.84 10.01
C HIS A 225 17.04 28.40 9.23
N LEU A 226 16.11 27.74 9.89
CA LEU A 226 14.84 27.32 9.27
C LEU A 226 13.94 28.49 8.87
N THR A 227 14.21 29.69 9.38
CA THR A 227 13.49 30.93 9.02
C THR A 227 13.93 31.52 7.69
N ASP A 228 14.98 30.98 7.06
CA ASP A 228 15.45 31.43 5.75
C ASP A 228 14.36 31.16 4.68
N PRO A 229 13.98 32.17 3.87
CA PRO A 229 13.00 31.99 2.78
C PRO A 229 13.35 30.86 1.81
N THR A 230 14.63 30.57 1.59
CA THR A 230 15.08 29.47 0.73
C THR A 230 14.66 28.10 1.29
N ILE A 231 14.67 27.92 2.61
CA ILE A 231 14.20 26.70 3.27
C ILE A 231 12.69 26.56 3.14
N THR A 232 11.95 27.66 3.16
CA THR A 232 10.51 27.65 2.89
C THR A 232 10.22 27.17 1.47
N ALA A 233 11.00 27.62 0.47
CA ALA A 233 10.87 27.14 -0.90
C ALA A 233 11.19 25.64 -1.02
N ILE A 234 12.21 25.15 -0.32
CA ILE A 234 12.55 23.71 -0.26
C ILE A 234 11.43 22.91 0.40
N ALA A 235 10.85 23.39 1.49
CA ALA A 235 9.71 22.74 2.15
C ALA A 235 8.48 22.65 1.24
N LEU A 236 8.24 23.64 0.38
CA LEU A 236 7.18 23.58 -0.63
C LEU A 236 7.46 22.51 -1.71
N GLN A 237 8.73 22.35 -2.12
CA GLN A 237 9.11 21.27 -3.04
C GLN A 237 8.93 19.89 -2.40
N LEU A 238 9.36 19.73 -1.14
CA LEU A 238 9.11 18.51 -0.36
C LEU A 238 7.61 18.19 -0.27
N LYS A 239 6.77 19.18 0.03
CA LYS A 239 5.32 19.03 0.08
C LYS A 239 4.73 18.61 -1.28
N GLN A 240 5.21 19.19 -2.37
CA GLN A 240 4.74 18.82 -3.71
C GLN A 240 5.10 17.37 -4.06
N GLU A 241 6.34 16.94 -3.80
CA GLU A 241 6.74 15.56 -4.09
C GLU A 241 6.07 14.54 -3.17
N ALA A 242 5.76 14.92 -1.92
CA ALA A 242 4.98 14.09 -1.02
C ALA A 242 3.53 13.93 -1.51
N ALA A 243 2.92 15.00 -2.01
CA ALA A 243 1.59 14.95 -2.62
C ALA A 243 1.59 14.09 -3.90
N ASN A 244 2.57 14.29 -4.79
CA ASN A 244 2.75 13.47 -5.99
C ASN A 244 2.91 11.99 -5.62
N SER A 245 3.78 11.69 -4.65
CA SER A 245 4.00 10.33 -4.16
C SER A 245 2.74 9.70 -3.59
N TYR A 246 1.91 10.47 -2.89
CA TYR A 246 0.70 9.94 -2.27
C TYR A 246 -0.41 9.65 -3.29
N THR A 247 -0.84 10.66 -4.04
CA THR A 247 -2.03 10.57 -4.91
C THR A 247 -1.71 10.32 -6.38
N GLY A 248 -0.45 10.49 -6.78
CA GLY A 248 -0.05 10.60 -8.17
C GLY A 248 -0.17 12.03 -8.69
N ARG A 249 0.26 12.21 -9.95
CA ARG A 249 0.21 13.50 -10.67
C ARG A 249 -0.74 13.39 -11.86
N THR A 250 -1.62 14.37 -12.01
CA THR A 250 -2.44 14.49 -13.22
C THR A 250 -1.58 14.96 -14.40
N ILE A 251 -1.60 14.20 -15.50
CA ILE A 251 -0.95 14.56 -16.75
C ILE A 251 -2.05 14.92 -17.76
N PRO A 252 -2.13 16.16 -18.28
CA PRO A 252 -3.10 16.50 -19.31
C PRO A 252 -2.98 15.57 -20.53
N PRO A 253 -4.10 15.13 -21.13
CA PRO A 253 -5.46 15.65 -20.95
C PRO A 253 -6.28 14.98 -19.84
N ASP A 254 -5.69 14.11 -19.01
CA ASP A 254 -6.43 13.44 -17.94
C ASP A 254 -6.93 14.42 -16.87
N SER A 255 -8.05 14.07 -16.24
CA SER A 255 -8.65 14.82 -15.13
C SER A 255 -8.22 14.30 -13.75
N SER A 256 -7.53 13.15 -13.71
CA SER A 256 -7.02 12.52 -12.49
C SER A 256 -5.72 11.76 -12.78
N PRO A 257 -4.91 11.46 -11.74
CA PRO A 257 -3.77 10.57 -11.89
C PRO A 257 -4.17 9.20 -12.47
N ARG A 258 -3.30 8.63 -13.29
CA ARG A 258 -3.48 7.34 -13.99
C ARG A 258 -2.40 6.36 -13.57
N PRO A 259 -2.65 5.04 -13.69
CA PRO A 259 -1.64 4.02 -13.44
C PRO A 259 -0.64 3.90 -14.60
N THR A 260 -0.04 5.02 -14.99
CA THR A 260 0.93 5.15 -16.09
C THR A 260 2.14 5.92 -15.61
N LEU A 261 3.29 5.68 -16.24
CA LEU A 261 4.56 6.34 -15.91
C LEU A 261 4.42 7.88 -15.89
N GLY A 262 5.01 8.49 -14.87
CA GLY A 262 4.97 9.91 -14.54
C GLY A 262 3.71 10.39 -13.82
N SER A 263 2.72 9.51 -13.62
CA SER A 263 1.40 9.84 -13.09
C SER A 263 1.02 9.07 -11.84
N ALA A 264 1.60 7.89 -11.61
CA ALA A 264 1.08 6.93 -10.65
C ALA A 264 1.74 7.04 -9.27
N GLY A 265 0.96 7.34 -8.24
CA GLY A 265 1.43 7.39 -6.85
C GLY A 265 1.14 6.11 -6.06
N ALA A 266 1.40 6.18 -4.75
CA ALA A 266 1.18 5.10 -3.81
C ALA A 266 -0.28 4.65 -3.77
N TYR A 267 -1.24 5.57 -3.94
CA TYR A 267 -2.66 5.22 -4.04
C TYR A 267 -2.94 4.30 -5.24
N GLN A 268 -2.36 4.58 -6.41
CA GLN A 268 -2.50 3.72 -7.58
C GLN A 268 -1.81 2.38 -7.35
N ALA A 269 -0.58 2.36 -6.82
CA ALA A 269 0.10 1.11 -6.46
C ALA A 269 -0.77 0.24 -5.54
N TYR A 270 -1.25 0.80 -4.43
CA TYR A 270 -2.13 0.14 -3.48
C TYR A 270 -3.37 -0.42 -4.17
N THR A 271 -4.11 0.42 -4.88
CA THR A 271 -5.36 0.06 -5.56
C THR A 271 -5.16 -1.06 -6.58
N GLU A 272 -4.16 -0.94 -7.44
CA GLU A 272 -3.87 -1.95 -8.46
C GLU A 272 -3.47 -3.29 -7.83
N THR A 273 -2.71 -3.27 -6.72
CA THR A 273 -2.41 -4.51 -6.00
C THR A 273 -3.64 -5.13 -5.34
N GLN A 274 -4.61 -4.35 -4.85
CA GLN A 274 -5.87 -4.90 -4.35
C GLN A 274 -6.67 -5.58 -5.48
N TYR A 275 -6.71 -4.99 -6.68
CA TYR A 275 -7.38 -5.61 -7.83
C TYR A 275 -6.74 -6.92 -8.27
N MET A 276 -5.46 -7.16 -7.99
CA MET A 276 -4.81 -8.46 -8.24
C MET A 276 -5.42 -9.61 -7.41
N ALA A 277 -6.05 -9.30 -6.28
CA ALA A 277 -6.81 -10.25 -5.46
C ALA A 277 -8.29 -10.36 -5.88
N ALA A 278 -8.73 -9.72 -6.95
CA ALA A 278 -10.10 -9.88 -7.42
C ALA A 278 -10.32 -11.28 -8.02
N LEU A 279 -11.41 -11.92 -7.61
CA LEU A 279 -11.86 -13.19 -8.17
C LEU A 279 -13.11 -12.96 -9.02
N ASN A 280 -13.06 -13.42 -10.28
CA ASN A 280 -14.22 -13.42 -11.16
C ASN A 280 -15.03 -14.69 -10.92
N LEU A 281 -16.21 -14.55 -10.31
CA LEU A 281 -17.18 -15.61 -10.17
C LEU A 281 -17.63 -16.11 -11.55
N LYS A 282 -17.59 -17.43 -11.73
CA LYS A 282 -18.04 -18.14 -12.94
C LYS A 282 -19.14 -19.11 -12.62
#